data_AF-A0A660RGF8-F1
#
_entry.id   AF-A0A660RGF8-F1
#
_cell.length_a   1.000
_cell.length_b   1.000
_cell.length_c   1.000
_cell.angle_alpha   90.00
_cell.angle_beta   90.00
_cell.angle_gamma   90.00
#
_symmetry.space_group_name_H-M   'P 1'
#
loop_
_entity.id
_entity.type
_entity.pdbx_description
1 polymer ?
#
loop_
_entity_poly.entity_id
_entity_poly.type
_entity_poly.pdbx_seq_one_letter_code
_entity_poly.pdbx_strand_id
1 'polypeptide(L)'
;MNWKEAEKLAADHLKRKGYRILERNYRTPYGEIDIIAMKGKVLVFVEVKSGSGKRIKPLDRIDRKKIKRMLTTAQFFILNKNFSFRRVRFDVIEVTPSGITHIEEVNF
;
A
#
# COMPACT_ATOMS: atom_id res chain seq x y z
N MET A 1 14.05 -7.33 10.96
CA MET A 1 13.75 -6.41 9.85
C MET A 1 13.09 -5.17 10.43
N ASN A 2 13.65 -3.99 10.16
CA ASN A 2 13.04 -2.72 10.57
C ASN A 2 11.99 -2.25 9.55
N TRP A 3 11.26 -1.18 9.89
CA TRP A 3 10.22 -0.61 9.02
C TRP A 3 10.75 -0.17 7.65
N LYS A 4 11.88 0.55 7.62
CA LYS A 4 12.46 1.10 6.37
C LYS A 4 12.88 -0.02 5.41
N GLU A 5 13.41 -1.11 5.93
CA GLU A 5 13.75 -2.31 5.17
C GLU A 5 12.51 -2.97 4.58
N ALA A 6 11.44 -3.14 5.38
CA ALA A 6 10.19 -3.73 4.92
C ALA A 6 9.54 -2.91 3.80
N GLU A 7 9.44 -1.59 3.97
CA GLU A 7 8.89 -0.69 2.95
C GLU A 7 9.73 -0.72 1.66
N LYS A 8 11.07 -0.74 1.78
CA LYS A 8 11.95 -0.88 0.62
C LYS A 8 11.73 -2.21 -0.11
N LEU A 9 11.65 -3.32 0.62
CA LEU A 9 11.42 -4.65 0.04
C LEU A 9 10.05 -4.74 -0.64
N ALA A 10 9.01 -4.13 -0.07
CA ALA A 10 7.69 -4.02 -0.67
C ALA A 10 7.73 -3.18 -1.96
N ALA A 11 8.40 -2.02 -1.95
CA ALA A 11 8.56 -1.18 -3.14
C ALA A 11 9.34 -1.91 -4.24
N ASP A 12 10.41 -2.62 -3.90
CA ASP A 12 11.21 -3.40 -4.84
C ASP A 12 10.40 -4.59 -5.41
N HIS A 13 9.55 -5.22 -4.59
CA HIS A 13 8.62 -6.27 -5.04
C HIS A 13 7.62 -5.73 -6.07
N LEU A 14 7.01 -4.57 -5.79
CA LEU A 14 6.11 -3.89 -6.71
C LEU A 14 6.82 -3.53 -8.03
N LYS A 15 8.03 -2.96 -7.98
CA LYS A 15 8.82 -2.67 -9.19
C LYS A 15 9.07 -3.92 -10.03
N ARG A 16 9.47 -5.03 -9.41
CA ARG A 16 9.67 -6.32 -10.11
C ARG A 16 8.40 -6.85 -10.76
N LYS A 17 7.22 -6.52 -10.22
CA LYS A 17 5.91 -6.85 -10.80
C LYS A 17 5.39 -5.82 -11.82
N GLY A 18 6.22 -4.87 -12.24
CA GLY A 18 5.87 -3.88 -13.27
C GLY A 18 5.08 -2.67 -12.75
N TYR A 19 5.06 -2.43 -11.44
CA TYR A 19 4.47 -1.22 -10.87
C TYR A 19 5.47 -0.06 -10.94
N ARG A 20 4.98 1.13 -11.29
CA ARG A 20 5.73 2.39 -11.15
C ARG A 20 5.42 3.00 -9.80
N ILE A 21 6.43 3.12 -8.94
CA ILE A 21 6.29 3.81 -7.65
C ILE A 21 6.14 5.31 -7.90
N LEU A 22 5.10 5.92 -7.33
CA LEU A 22 4.81 7.35 -7.42
C LEU A 22 5.27 8.09 -6.17
N GLU A 23 4.94 7.56 -4.99
CA GLU A 23 5.31 8.11 -3.69
C GLU A 23 5.56 6.97 -2.70
N ARG A 24 6.31 7.28 -1.64
CA ARG A 24 6.57 6.41 -0.49
C ARG A 24 6.42 7.21 0.80
N ASN A 25 5.91 6.59 1.86
CA ASN A 25 5.62 7.21 3.14
C ASN A 25 4.85 8.54 2.97
N TYR A 26 3.77 8.51 2.18
CA TYR A 26 2.98 9.69 1.85
C TYR A 26 2.11 10.09 3.05
N ARG A 27 2.33 11.29 3.58
CA ARG A 27 1.67 11.78 4.80
C ARG A 27 0.80 12.98 4.53
N THR A 28 -0.35 13.01 5.19
CA THR A 28 -1.33 14.09 5.17
C THR A 28 -1.83 14.35 6.59
N PRO A 29 -2.51 15.47 6.86
CA PRO A 29 -3.18 15.68 8.14
C PRO A 29 -4.22 14.60 8.49
N TYR A 30 -4.73 13.87 7.48
CA TYR A 30 -5.78 12.86 7.64
C TYR A 30 -5.24 11.44 7.89
N GLY A 31 -3.99 11.18 7.54
CA GLY A 31 -3.41 9.84 7.59
C GLY A 31 -2.17 9.70 6.70
N GLU A 32 -1.71 8.45 6.59
CA GLU A 32 -0.55 8.06 5.81
C GLU A 32 -0.87 6.89 4.88
N ILE A 33 -0.13 6.80 3.78
CA ILE A 33 -0.11 5.65 2.87
C ILE A 33 1.35 5.30 2.60
N ASP A 34 1.71 4.04 2.83
CA ASP A 34 3.11 3.61 2.78
C ASP A 34 3.68 3.66 1.37
N ILE A 35 2.93 3.18 0.37
CA ILE A 35 3.37 3.23 -1.03
C ILE A 35 2.18 3.60 -1.91
N ILE A 36 2.42 4.55 -2.82
CA ILE A 36 1.49 4.87 -3.91
C ILE A 36 2.16 4.46 -5.22
N ALA A 37 1.49 3.66 -6.02
CA ALA A 37 2.04 3.11 -7.26
C ALA A 37 1.03 3.13 -8.41
N MET A 38 1.53 2.95 -9.63
CA MET A 38 0.73 2.82 -10.84
C MET A 38 1.03 1.49 -11.53
N LYS A 39 -0.01 0.73 -11.90
CA LYS A 39 0.09 -0.46 -12.76
C LYS A 39 -0.82 -0.30 -13.96
N GLY A 40 -0.24 -0.04 -15.13
CA GLY A 40 -1.02 0.37 -16.30
C GLY A 40 -1.85 1.64 -16.01
N LYS A 41 -3.18 1.53 -16.02
CA LYS A 41 -4.12 2.61 -15.67
C LYS A 41 -4.76 2.44 -14.30
N VAL A 42 -4.15 1.65 -13.41
CA VAL A 42 -4.63 1.43 -12.03
C VAL A 42 -3.75 2.17 -11.05
N LEU A 43 -4.33 3.12 -10.34
CA LEU A 43 -3.69 3.81 -9.22
C LEU A 43 -3.85 2.95 -7.96
N VAL A 44 -2.74 2.55 -7.37
CA VAL A 44 -2.68 1.55 -6.29
C VAL A 44 -2.13 2.20 -5.04
N PHE A 45 -2.91 2.13 -3.96
CA PHE A 45 -2.51 2.56 -2.62
C PHE A 45 -2.20 1.31 -1.79
N VAL A 46 -1.00 1.23 -1.25
CA VAL A 46 -0.49 0.03 -0.60
C VAL A 46 -0.17 0.32 0.85
N GLU A 47 -0.71 -0.53 1.71
CA GLU A 47 -0.33 -0.64 3.12
C GLU A 47 0.74 -1.74 3.25
N VAL A 48 1.85 -1.43 3.94
CA VAL A 48 2.92 -2.37 4.21
C VAL A 48 2.83 -2.83 5.67
N LYS A 49 2.84 -4.14 5.88
CA LYS A 49 2.94 -4.76 7.19
C LYS A 49 4.29 -5.46 7.31
N SER A 50 4.94 -5.34 8.46
CA SER A 50 6.12 -6.13 8.80
C SER A 50 5.85 -7.02 10.01
N GLY A 51 6.39 -8.23 10.01
CA GLY A 51 6.14 -9.21 11.07
C GLY A 51 7.26 -10.24 11.22
N SER A 52 7.31 -10.91 12.38
CA SER A 52 8.33 -11.91 12.72
C SER A 52 8.07 -13.32 12.18
N GLY A 53 7.04 -13.52 11.34
CA GLY A 53 6.77 -14.80 10.65
C GLY A 53 5.62 -15.63 11.22
N LYS A 54 4.95 -15.20 12.31
CA LYS A 54 3.60 -15.71 12.62
C LYS A 54 2.63 -14.99 11.67
N ARG A 55 2.02 -15.72 10.72
CA ARG A 55 1.00 -15.17 9.79
C ARG A 55 0.06 -14.29 10.61
N ILE A 56 0.03 -13.00 10.30
CA ILE A 56 -0.91 -12.10 10.95
C ILE A 56 -2.32 -12.63 10.60
N LYS A 57 -3.14 -12.86 11.64
CA LYS A 57 -4.59 -13.16 11.58
C LYS A 57 -5.27 -12.44 10.40
N PRO A 58 -6.36 -13.00 9.82
CA PRO A 58 -6.66 -12.88 8.38
C PRO A 58 -6.32 -11.49 7.88
N LEU A 59 -5.30 -11.44 7.02
CA LEU A 59 -4.59 -10.25 6.55
C LEU A 59 -5.53 -9.12 6.07
N ASP A 60 -6.76 -9.49 5.74
CA ASP A 60 -7.85 -8.69 5.19
C ASP A 60 -8.62 -7.85 6.21
N ARG A 61 -8.47 -8.09 7.53
CA ARG A 61 -9.19 -7.27 8.53
C ARG A 61 -8.44 -5.97 8.82
N ILE A 62 -8.58 -5.00 7.92
CA ILE A 62 -8.22 -3.61 8.18
C ILE A 62 -9.35 -3.01 9.04
N ASP A 63 -9.00 -2.39 10.17
CA ASP A 63 -9.97 -1.72 11.02
C ASP A 63 -10.68 -0.57 10.27
N ARG A 64 -11.97 -0.37 10.51
CA ARG A 64 -12.80 0.69 9.90
C ARG A 64 -12.17 2.07 10.03
N LYS A 65 -11.51 2.36 11.16
CA LYS A 65 -10.80 3.64 11.35
C LYS A 65 -9.62 3.79 10.40
N LYS A 66 -8.88 2.71 10.16
CA LYS A 66 -7.74 2.69 9.24
C LYS A 66 -8.21 2.78 7.78
N ILE A 67 -9.29 2.09 7.43
CA ILE A 67 -9.96 2.20 6.13
C ILE A 67 -10.34 3.66 5.85
N LYS A 68 -11.04 4.31 6.78
CA LYS A 68 -11.48 5.70 6.62
C LYS A 68 -10.30 6.64 6.38
N ARG A 69 -9.23 6.52 7.17
CA ARG A 69 -8.00 7.33 7.00
C ARG A 69 -7.37 7.13 5.63
N MET A 70 -7.21 5.88 5.21
CA MET A 70 -6.60 5.53 3.93
C MET A 70 -7.43 6.06 2.75
N LEU A 71 -8.76 5.94 2.80
CA LEU A 71 -9.66 6.52 1.79
C LEU A 71 -9.54 8.04 1.72
N THR A 72 -9.54 8.74 2.87
CA THR A 72 -9.39 10.20 2.90
C THR A 72 -8.02 10.65 2.38
N THR A 73 -6.94 9.96 2.75
CA THR A 73 -5.59 10.25 2.26
C THR A 73 -5.45 9.97 0.76
N ALA A 74 -6.06 8.89 0.26
CA ALA A 74 -6.09 8.58 -1.16
C ALA A 74 -6.87 9.64 -1.96
N GLN A 75 -8.02 10.07 -1.46
CA GLN A 75 -8.81 11.14 -2.07
C GLN A 75 -8.00 12.45 -2.11
N PHE A 76 -7.32 12.80 -1.03
CA PHE A 76 -6.44 13.97 -0.99
C PHE A 76 -5.33 13.86 -2.04
N PHE A 77 -4.68 12.71 -2.17
CA PHE A 77 -3.65 12.48 -3.19
C PHE A 77 -4.20 12.68 -4.61
N ILE A 78 -5.36 12.09 -4.91
CA ILE A 78 -6.00 12.17 -6.23
C ILE A 78 -6.35 13.62 -6.60
N LEU A 79 -6.90 14.39 -5.66
CA LEU A 79 -7.30 15.77 -5.91
C LEU A 79 -6.11 16.72 -6.12
N ASN A 80 -4.93 16.38 -5.57
CA ASN A 80 -3.73 17.21 -5.65
C ASN A 80 -2.76 16.80 -6.77
N LYS A 81 -3.05 15.74 -7.53
CA LYS A 81 -2.14 15.20 -8.54
C LYS A 81 -2.86 14.94 -9.85
N ASN A 82 -2.26 15.36 -10.96
CA ASN A 82 -2.85 15.19 -12.29
C ASN A 82 -2.37 13.88 -12.95
N PHE A 83 -2.84 12.73 -12.46
CA PHE A 83 -2.55 11.41 -13.05
C PHE A 83 -3.74 10.89 -13.86
N SER A 84 -3.48 10.38 -15.07
CA SER A 84 -4.49 9.64 -15.83
C SER A 84 -4.57 8.19 -15.33
N PHE A 85 -5.62 7.86 -14.58
CA PHE A 85 -5.95 6.51 -14.15
C PHE A 85 -7.43 6.20 -14.46
N ARG A 86 -7.78 4.92 -14.60
CA ARG A 86 -9.15 4.45 -14.85
C ARG A 86 -9.76 3.73 -13.65
N ARG A 87 -8.92 3.28 -12.71
CA ARG A 87 -9.35 2.52 -11.54
C ARG A 87 -8.43 2.85 -10.35
N VAL A 88 -9.01 2.86 -9.17
CA VAL A 88 -8.29 2.91 -7.89
C VAL A 88 -8.33 1.53 -7.25
N ARG A 89 -7.23 1.14 -6.62
CA ARG A 89 -7.12 -0.13 -5.90
C ARG A 89 -6.38 0.06 -4.59
N PHE A 90 -6.74 -0.75 -3.60
CA PHE A 90 -6.03 -0.85 -2.34
C PHE A 90 -5.44 -2.24 -2.18
N ASP A 91 -4.15 -2.29 -1.86
CA ASP A 91 -3.40 -3.53 -1.68
C ASP A 91 -2.78 -3.56 -0.28
N VAL A 92 -2.45 -4.76 0.19
CA VAL A 92 -1.64 -4.98 1.38
C VAL A 92 -0.42 -5.82 1.00
N ILE A 93 0.76 -5.38 1.43
CA ILE A 93 1.99 -6.16 1.33
C ILE A 93 2.49 -6.49 2.73
N GLU A 94 2.58 -7.77 3.04
CA GLU A 94 3.23 -8.26 4.24
C GLU A 94 4.66 -8.69 3.91
N VAL A 95 5.62 -8.17 4.66
CA VAL A 95 7.05 -8.52 4.56
C VAL A 95 7.49 -9.19 5.86
N THR A 96 7.99 -10.42 5.73
CA THR A 96 8.47 -11.22 6.86
C THR A 96 9.82 -11.87 6.50
N PRO A 97 10.55 -12.44 7.48
CA PRO A 97 11.74 -13.23 7.18
C PRO A 97 11.49 -14.41 6.23
N SER A 98 10.28 -14.95 6.18
CA SER A 98 9.91 -16.07 5.29
C SER A 98 9.48 -15.64 3.88
N GLY A 99 9.30 -14.33 3.63
CA GLY A 99 9.00 -13.82 2.30
C GLY A 99 8.02 -12.65 2.27
N ILE A 100 7.53 -12.36 1.07
CA ILE A 100 6.60 -11.27 0.77
C ILE A 100 5.26 -11.85 0.33
N THR A 101 4.19 -11.50 1.03
CA THR A 101 2.81 -11.76 0.64
C THR A 101 2.21 -10.47 0.11
N HIS A 102 1.61 -10.49 -1.09
CA HIS A 102 0.96 -9.33 -1.70
C HIS A 102 -0.49 -9.67 -2.01
N ILE A 103 -1.41 -9.05 -1.27
CA ILE A 103 -2.85 -9.17 -1.46
C ILE A 103 -3.30 -7.95 -2.26
N GLU A 104 -3.80 -8.20 -3.47
CA GLU A 104 -4.37 -7.18 -4.35
C GLU A 104 -5.88 -7.07 -4.11
N GLU A 105 -6.45 -5.87 -4.28
CA GLU A 105 -7.90 -5.64 -4.18
C GLU A 105 -8.51 -6.01 -2.82
N VAL A 106 -7.93 -5.49 -1.74
CA VAL A 106 -8.50 -5.71 -0.41
C VAL A 106 -9.88 -5.08 -0.32
N ASN A 107 -10.88 -5.89 0.02
CA ASN A 107 -12.24 -5.44 0.27
C ASN A 107 -12.35 -4.90 1.70
N PHE A 108 -13.14 -3.84 1.86
CA PHE A 108 -13.37 -3.13 3.12
C PHE A 108 -14.77 -3.33 3.66
#